data_AF-A0A4Y2HSR0-F1
#
_entry.id   AF-A0A4Y2HSR0-F1
#
_cell.length_a   1.000
_cell.length_b   1.000
_cell.length_c   1.000
_cell.angle_alpha   90.00
_cell.angle_beta   90.00
_cell.angle_gamma   90.00
#
_symmetry.space_group_name_H-M   'P 1'
#
loop_
_entity.id
_entity.type
_entity.pdbx_description
1 polymer ?
#
loop_
_entity_poly.entity_id
_entity_poly.type
_entity_poly.pdbx_seq_one_letter_code
_entity_poly.pdbx_strand_id
1 'polypeptide(L)'
;MRSLKGCDIFREFQEGLLILKVPITNICNITTDGAPNMTGKKSGFLGLFNQNYLGNNVVLLHCVIHQDALCKSALNMKPVLDAVVKLVNTIRSRGLTHRQFRDFLQSVQSEYSNVLYYTKVTWLSAGCVFQRVWQLKDDIVSFFHEKQCSAE
;
A
#
# COMPACT_ATOMS: atom_id res chain seq x y z
N MET A 1 -21.93 -3.00 -11.50
CA MET A 1 -20.54 -3.51 -11.53
C MET A 1 -20.60 -5.00 -11.22
N ARG A 2 -20.24 -5.89 -12.16
CA ARG A 2 -20.32 -7.35 -11.96
C ARG A 2 -19.18 -7.75 -11.02
N SER A 3 -19.47 -8.37 -9.86
CA SER A 3 -18.40 -8.86 -8.97
C SER A 3 -17.72 -10.07 -9.63
N LEU A 4 -16.41 -10.03 -9.79
CA LEU A 4 -15.61 -11.14 -10.33
C LEU A 4 -15.75 -12.37 -9.42
N LYS A 5 -16.22 -13.50 -9.96
CA LYS A 5 -16.43 -14.73 -9.17
C LYS A 5 -15.19 -15.61 -9.21
N GLY A 6 -15.04 -16.51 -8.23
CA GLY A 6 -13.91 -17.45 -8.20
C GLY A 6 -13.85 -18.35 -9.43
N CYS A 7 -14.98 -18.70 -10.03
CA CYS A 7 -15.04 -19.47 -11.28
C CYS A 7 -14.49 -18.72 -12.49
N ASP A 8 -14.67 -17.40 -12.55
CA ASP A 8 -14.11 -16.59 -13.63
C ASP A 8 -12.59 -16.57 -13.52
N ILE A 9 -12.07 -16.33 -12.33
CA ILE A 9 -10.63 -16.33 -12.03
C ILE A 9 -10.00 -17.70 -12.31
N PHE A 10 -10.70 -18.78 -11.94
CA PHE A 10 -10.22 -20.14 -12.18
C PHE A 10 -10.13 -20.46 -13.68
N ARG A 11 -11.11 -20.05 -14.48
CA ARG A 11 -11.06 -20.20 -15.94
C ARG A 11 -9.87 -19.46 -16.55
N GLU A 12 -9.68 -18.19 -16.21
CA GLU A 12 -8.55 -17.39 -16.68
C GLU A 12 -7.20 -18.01 -16.28
N PHE A 13 -7.10 -18.55 -15.06
CA PHE A 13 -5.92 -19.26 -14.60
C PHE A 13 -5.61 -20.50 -15.45
N GLN A 14 -6.63 -21.31 -15.77
CA GLN A 14 -6.46 -22.49 -16.63
C GLN A 14 -6.03 -22.11 -18.04
N GLU A 15 -6.64 -21.07 -18.62
CA GLU A 15 -6.24 -20.54 -19.93
C GLU A 15 -4.78 -20.03 -19.90
N GLY A 16 -4.39 -19.34 -18.83
CA GLY A 16 -3.01 -18.89 -18.63
C GLY A 16 -2.00 -20.03 -18.59
N LEU A 17 -2.31 -21.15 -17.91
CA LEU A 17 -1.44 -22.33 -17.88
C LEU A 17 -1.26 -22.94 -19.28
N LEU A 18 -2.32 -22.99 -20.08
CA LEU A 18 -2.27 -23.50 -21.45
C LEU A 18 -1.42 -22.61 -22.35
N ILE A 19 -1.62 -21.29 -22.28
CA ILE A 19 -0.88 -20.31 -23.07
C ILE A 19 0.61 -20.34 -22.73
N LEU A 20 0.94 -20.37 -21.42
CA LEU A 20 2.32 -20.40 -20.94
C LEU A 20 2.95 -21.79 -21.01
N LYS A 21 2.17 -22.83 -21.34
CA LYS A 21 2.57 -24.24 -21.35
C LYS A 21 3.20 -24.67 -20.03
N VAL A 22 2.65 -24.20 -18.91
CA VAL A 22 3.11 -24.52 -17.57
C VAL A 22 2.30 -25.71 -17.04
N PRO A 23 2.92 -26.86 -16.76
CA PRO A 23 2.26 -27.96 -16.07
C PRO A 23 1.75 -27.52 -14.70
N ILE A 24 0.55 -27.98 -14.33
CA ILE A 24 -0.02 -27.68 -13.00
C ILE A 24 0.90 -28.10 -11.85
N THR A 25 1.65 -29.18 -12.04
CA THR A 25 2.63 -29.72 -11.09
C THR A 25 3.76 -28.75 -10.76
N ASN A 26 3.99 -27.74 -11.59
CA ASN A 26 5.00 -26.71 -11.35
C ASN A 26 4.49 -25.57 -10.46
N ILE A 27 3.18 -25.54 -10.17
CA ILE A 27 2.59 -24.57 -9.27
C ILE A 27 2.80 -25.06 -7.84
N CYS A 28 3.75 -24.43 -7.14
CA CYS A 28 4.07 -24.76 -5.75
C CYS A 28 3.33 -23.88 -4.74
N ASN A 29 3.04 -22.62 -5.11
CA ASN A 29 2.46 -21.62 -4.21
C ASN A 29 1.38 -20.80 -4.92
N ILE A 30 0.33 -20.44 -4.20
CA ILE A 30 -0.69 -19.47 -4.63
C ILE A 30 -0.76 -18.38 -3.58
N THR A 31 -0.60 -17.12 -4.00
CA THR A 31 -0.77 -15.96 -3.12
C THR A 31 -2.09 -15.27 -3.44
N THR A 32 -2.96 -15.05 -2.44
CA THR A 32 -4.25 -14.37 -2.63
C THR A 32 -4.43 -13.21 -1.65
N ASP A 33 -5.26 -12.23 -1.99
CA ASP A 33 -5.59 -11.09 -1.14
C ASP A 33 -6.61 -11.41 -0.02
N GLY A 34 -6.98 -12.68 0.12
CA GLY A 34 -7.95 -13.13 1.13
C GLY A 34 -9.41 -12.98 0.74
N ALA A 35 -9.71 -12.33 -0.40
CA ALA A 35 -11.09 -12.03 -0.77
C ALA A 35 -11.95 -13.30 -0.90
N PRO A 36 -13.26 -13.26 -0.58
CA PRO A 36 -14.11 -14.46 -0.58
C PRO A 36 -14.17 -15.19 -1.94
N ASN A 37 -14.06 -14.46 -3.05
CA ASN A 37 -13.98 -15.02 -4.40
C ASN A 37 -12.64 -15.73 -4.68
N MET A 38 -11.59 -15.46 -3.92
CA MET A 38 -10.31 -16.16 -3.99
C MET A 38 -10.26 -17.36 -3.02
N THR A 39 -10.67 -17.16 -1.77
CA THR A 39 -10.47 -18.11 -0.65
C THR A 39 -11.67 -19.00 -0.32
N GLY A 40 -12.84 -18.75 -0.92
CA GLY A 40 -14.05 -19.53 -0.66
C GLY A 40 -13.86 -21.03 -0.93
N LYS A 41 -14.19 -21.88 0.04
CA LYS A 41 -13.96 -23.34 -0.01
C LYS A 41 -14.66 -24.05 -1.18
N LYS A 42 -15.85 -23.57 -1.58
CA LYS A 42 -16.67 -24.19 -2.64
C LYS A 42 -16.61 -23.43 -3.96
N SER A 43 -16.78 -22.11 -3.89
CA SER A 43 -16.96 -21.23 -5.06
C SER A 43 -15.82 -20.23 -5.27
N GLY A 44 -14.83 -20.20 -4.36
CA GLY A 44 -13.64 -19.39 -4.52
C GLY A 44 -12.61 -20.08 -5.41
N PHE A 45 -11.69 -19.30 -5.98
CA PHE A 45 -10.61 -19.80 -6.83
C PHE A 45 -9.86 -20.98 -6.19
N LEU A 46 -9.45 -20.86 -4.93
CA LEU A 46 -8.72 -21.91 -4.20
C LEU A 46 -9.58 -23.16 -3.94
N GLY A 47 -10.87 -22.98 -3.67
CA GLY A 47 -11.81 -24.07 -3.54
C GLY A 47 -11.91 -24.89 -4.84
N LEU A 48 -12.04 -24.18 -5.96
CA LEU A 48 -12.09 -24.79 -7.29
C LEU A 48 -10.76 -25.44 -7.68
N PHE A 49 -9.64 -24.79 -7.39
CA PHE A 49 -8.30 -25.33 -7.60
C PHE A 49 -8.12 -26.68 -6.90
N ASN A 50 -8.41 -26.74 -5.59
CA ASN A 50 -8.25 -27.96 -4.81
C ASN A 50 -9.19 -29.09 -5.26
N GLN A 51 -10.40 -28.76 -5.73
CA GLN A 51 -11.34 -29.75 -6.27
C GLN A 51 -10.87 -30.35 -7.61
N ASN A 52 -10.21 -29.55 -8.47
CA ASN A 52 -9.75 -29.99 -9.79
C ASN A 52 -8.34 -30.61 -9.75
N TYR A 53 -7.53 -30.26 -8.75
CA TYR A 53 -6.12 -30.64 -8.65
C TYR A 53 -5.80 -31.27 -7.29
N LEU A 54 -6.54 -32.31 -6.90
CA LEU A 54 -6.48 -32.99 -5.60
C LEU A 54 -5.08 -33.51 -5.18
N GLY A 55 -4.16 -33.70 -6.14
CA GLY A 55 -2.79 -34.15 -5.88
C GLY A 55 -1.74 -33.03 -5.85
N ASN A 56 -2.12 -31.80 -6.14
CA ASN A 56 -1.18 -30.68 -6.22
C ASN A 56 -1.13 -29.95 -4.87
N ASN A 57 -0.15 -30.31 -4.04
CA ASN A 57 0.06 -29.69 -2.73
C ASN A 57 0.63 -28.28 -2.89
N VAL A 58 -0.27 -27.30 -3.01
CA VAL A 58 0.09 -25.89 -3.10
C VAL A 58 0.05 -25.24 -1.74
N VAL A 59 1.10 -24.48 -1.40
CA VAL A 59 1.06 -23.63 -0.20
C VAL A 59 0.25 -22.38 -0.51
N LEU A 60 -0.80 -22.17 0.28
CA LEU A 60 -1.57 -20.94 0.24
C LEU A 60 -0.87 -19.86 1.06
N LEU A 61 -0.49 -18.79 0.38
CA LEU A 61 0.03 -17.58 1.01
C LEU A 61 -1.03 -16.48 0.98
N HIS A 62 -1.13 -15.77 2.10
CA HIS A 62 -1.89 -14.53 2.12
C HIS A 62 -0.99 -13.41 1.60
N CYS A 63 -1.51 -12.53 0.74
CA CYS A 63 -0.75 -11.41 0.22
C CYS A 63 -0.23 -10.54 1.37
N VAL A 64 1.09 -10.35 1.43
CA VAL A 64 1.78 -9.54 2.46
C VAL A 64 1.23 -8.12 2.50
N ILE A 65 0.83 -7.55 1.36
CA ILE A 65 0.23 -6.22 1.28
C ILE A 65 -1.09 -6.15 2.07
N HIS A 66 -1.87 -7.23 2.11
CA HIS A 66 -3.07 -7.29 2.93
C HIS A 66 -2.74 -7.56 4.41
N GLN A 67 -1.72 -8.38 4.70
CA GLN A 67 -1.25 -8.56 6.07
C GLN A 67 -0.76 -7.24 6.67
N ASP A 68 -0.03 -6.41 5.91
CA ASP A 68 0.37 -5.07 6.34
C ASP A 68 -0.84 -4.17 6.64
N ALA A 69 -1.89 -4.24 5.81
CA ALA A 69 -3.14 -3.52 6.05
C ALA A 69 -3.87 -4.01 7.31
N LEU A 70 -3.77 -5.30 7.66
CA LEU A 70 -4.30 -5.86 8.90
C LEU A 70 -3.40 -5.52 10.11
N CYS A 71 -2.09 -5.49 9.95
CA CYS A 71 -1.17 -5.05 11.02
C CYS A 71 -1.47 -3.61 11.44
N LYS A 72 -1.90 -2.73 10.53
CA LYS A 72 -2.36 -1.38 10.86
C LYS A 72 -3.53 -1.37 11.85
N SER A 73 -4.51 -2.26 11.70
CA SER A 73 -5.65 -2.32 12.64
C SER A 73 -5.22 -2.90 13.99
N ALA A 74 -4.28 -3.86 13.99
CA ALA A 74 -3.72 -4.42 15.21
C ALA A 74 -2.84 -3.45 16.01
N LEU A 75 -2.05 -2.60 15.33
CA LEU A 75 -1.11 -1.66 15.95
C LEU A 75 -1.73 -0.30 16.35
N ASN A 76 -3.04 -0.10 16.16
CA ASN A 76 -3.74 1.17 16.39
C ASN A 76 -3.00 2.40 15.82
N MET A 77 -2.45 2.28 14.60
CA MET A 77 -1.64 3.34 13.96
C MET A 77 -2.44 4.56 13.50
N LYS A 78 -3.77 4.54 13.66
CA LYS A 78 -4.69 5.56 13.16
C LYS A 78 -4.33 6.98 13.66
N PRO A 79 -4.08 7.24 14.96
CA PRO A 79 -3.77 8.59 15.43
C PRO A 79 -2.49 9.15 14.80
N VAL A 80 -1.46 8.30 14.65
CA VAL A 80 -0.19 8.70 14.05
C VAL A 80 -0.39 9.03 12.57
N LEU A 81 -1.11 8.19 11.83
CA LEU A 81 -1.46 8.41 10.42
C LEU A 81 -2.21 9.73 10.24
N ASP A 82 -3.22 9.98 11.07
CA ASP A 82 -4.03 11.20 10.99
C ASP A 82 -3.16 12.45 11.25
N ALA A 83 -2.21 12.39 12.18
CA ALA A 83 -1.25 13.48 12.45
C ALA A 83 -0.32 13.75 11.25
N VAL A 84 0.28 12.70 10.68
CA VAL A 84 1.17 12.82 9.51
C VAL A 84 0.43 13.34 8.28
N VAL A 85 -0.78 12.84 8.02
CA VAL A 85 -1.62 13.32 6.92
C VAL A 85 -1.98 14.79 7.12
N LYS A 86 -2.33 15.21 8.33
CA LYS A 86 -2.61 16.61 8.65
C LYS A 86 -1.39 17.49 8.40
N LEU A 87 -0.21 17.08 8.85
CA LEU A 87 1.06 17.78 8.64
C LEU A 87 1.37 17.96 7.14
N VAL A 88 1.35 16.87 6.38
CA VAL A 88 1.60 16.89 4.94
C VAL A 88 0.60 17.80 4.23
N ASN A 89 -0.69 17.72 4.58
CA ASN A 89 -1.71 18.58 4.01
C ASN A 89 -1.51 20.06 4.36
N THR A 90 -1.05 20.39 5.57
CA THR A 90 -0.71 21.78 5.92
C THR A 90 0.38 22.35 5.02
N ILE A 91 1.42 21.56 4.72
CA ILE A 91 2.51 21.97 3.82
C ILE A 91 2.04 22.03 2.37
N ARG A 92 1.27 21.03 1.93
CA ARG A 92 0.94 20.78 0.51
C ARG A 92 -0.32 21.49 0.00
N SER A 93 -1.30 21.78 0.86
CA SER A 93 -2.61 22.31 0.44
C SER A 93 -2.56 23.75 -0.03
N ARG A 94 -1.59 24.53 0.45
CA ARG A 94 -1.41 25.94 0.10
C ARG A 94 -0.19 26.12 -0.78
N GLY A 95 -0.38 26.59 -2.01
CA GLY A 95 0.71 26.75 -2.98
C GLY A 95 1.83 27.71 -2.54
N LEU A 96 1.54 28.69 -1.68
CA LEU A 96 2.57 29.56 -1.09
C LEU A 96 3.40 28.81 -0.05
N THR A 97 2.75 28.17 0.93
CA THR A 97 3.42 27.38 1.97
C THR A 97 4.26 26.27 1.37
N HIS A 98 3.75 25.59 0.33
CA HIS A 98 4.48 24.54 -0.35
C HIS A 98 5.75 25.06 -1.03
N ARG A 99 5.67 26.21 -1.73
CA ARG A 99 6.85 26.84 -2.34
C ARG A 99 7.89 27.25 -1.30
N GLN A 100 7.46 27.95 -0.25
CA GLN A 100 8.36 28.37 0.84
C GLN A 100 9.03 27.19 1.53
N PHE A 101 8.31 26.08 1.73
CA PHE A 101 8.90 24.87 2.29
C PHE A 101 9.96 24.26 1.37
N ARG A 102 9.73 24.23 0.05
CA ARG A 102 10.73 23.76 -0.91
C ARG A 102 11.97 24.65 -0.93
N ASP A 103 11.77 25.96 -0.91
CA ASP A 103 12.86 26.94 -0.91
C ASP A 103 13.69 26.82 0.38
N PHE A 104 13.04 26.61 1.52
CA PHE A 104 13.68 26.31 2.80
C PHE A 104 14.50 25.02 2.76
N LEU A 105 13.93 23.91 2.26
CA LEU A 105 14.67 22.65 2.14
C LEU A 105 15.93 22.79 1.26
N GLN A 106 15.84 23.62 0.22
CA GLN A 106 16.99 23.93 -0.64
C GLN A 106 18.04 24.77 0.08
N SER A 107 17.65 25.74 0.93
CA SER A 107 18.61 26.58 1.65
C SER A 107 19.38 25.81 2.73
N VAL A 108 18.73 24.85 3.40
CA VAL A 108 19.38 23.97 4.39
C VAL A 108 20.08 22.77 3.76
N GLN A 109 20.11 22.68 2.43
CA GLN A 109 20.69 21.56 1.67
C GLN A 109 20.15 20.19 2.13
N SER A 110 18.84 20.12 2.43
CA SER A 110 18.21 18.88 2.85
C SER A 110 18.32 17.80 1.78
N GLU A 111 18.40 16.53 2.22
CA GLU A 111 18.46 15.36 1.34
C GLU A 111 17.27 15.30 0.37
N TYR A 112 16.10 15.78 0.80
CA TYR A 112 14.89 15.80 -0.01
C TYR A 112 14.41 17.21 -0.28
N SER A 113 13.95 17.46 -1.50
CA SER A 113 13.43 18.77 -1.91
C SER A 113 11.95 18.99 -1.58
N ASN A 114 11.25 17.98 -1.04
CA ASN A 114 9.81 18.06 -0.73
C ASN A 114 9.31 16.86 0.11
N VAL A 115 8.15 17.04 0.75
CA VAL A 115 7.33 15.94 1.29
C VAL A 115 6.54 15.23 0.19
N LEU A 116 6.22 13.95 0.42
CA LEU A 116 5.35 13.16 -0.46
C LEU A 116 3.88 13.46 -0.21
N TYR A 117 3.07 13.49 -1.27
CA TYR A 117 1.63 13.68 -1.13
C TYR A 117 0.95 12.37 -0.71
N TYR A 118 0.13 12.42 0.34
CA TYR A 118 -0.63 11.26 0.78
C TYR A 118 -1.88 11.08 -0.07
N THR A 119 -2.07 9.87 -0.60
CA THR A 119 -3.35 9.45 -1.19
C THR A 119 -3.85 8.22 -0.44
N LYS A 120 -5.16 8.15 -0.16
CA LYS A 120 -5.76 7.01 0.56
C LYS A 120 -5.77 5.69 -0.23
N VAL A 121 -5.15 5.66 -1.42
CA VAL A 121 -5.35 4.60 -2.42
C VAL A 121 -4.44 3.39 -2.18
N THR A 122 -3.25 3.56 -1.56
CA THR A 122 -2.32 2.44 -1.29
C THR A 122 -1.57 2.60 0.03
N TRP A 123 -1.50 1.55 0.85
CA TRP A 123 -0.72 1.56 2.10
C TRP A 123 0.78 1.80 1.87
N LEU A 124 1.33 1.27 0.77
CA LEU A 124 2.71 1.56 0.37
C LEU A 124 2.97 3.07 0.27
N SER A 125 1.99 3.86 -0.22
CA SER A 125 2.11 5.32 -0.22
C SER A 125 2.11 5.93 1.17
N ALA A 126 1.38 5.34 2.14
CA ALA A 126 1.39 5.79 3.53
C ALA A 126 2.77 5.56 4.16
N GLY A 127 3.33 4.36 4.02
CA GLY A 127 4.68 4.03 4.52
C GLY A 127 5.75 4.96 3.96
N CYS A 128 5.75 5.20 2.65
CA CYS A 128 6.69 6.14 2.02
C CYS A 128 6.52 7.58 2.53
N VAL A 129 5.28 8.05 2.70
CA VAL A 129 5.01 9.39 3.26
C VAL A 129 5.54 9.48 4.69
N PHE A 130 5.30 8.44 5.51
CA PHE A 130 5.81 8.34 6.88
C PHE A 130 7.32 8.43 6.93
N GLN A 131 8.00 7.61 6.13
CA GLN A 131 9.45 7.59 6.05
C GLN A 131 9.99 8.96 5.63
N ARG A 132 9.38 9.60 4.61
CA ARG A 132 9.80 10.94 4.18
C ARG A 132 9.64 11.98 5.27
N VAL A 133 8.52 11.97 5.99
CA VAL A 133 8.28 12.90 7.10
C VAL A 133 9.27 12.65 8.24
N TRP A 134 9.61 11.39 8.53
CA TRP A 134 10.61 11.04 9.53
C TRP A 134 12.02 11.54 9.16
N GLN A 135 12.42 11.37 7.90
CA GLN A 135 13.69 11.87 7.39
C GLN A 135 13.78 13.39 7.44
N LEU A 136 12.67 14.07 7.15
CA LEU A 136 12.58 15.54 7.16
C LEU A 136 12.15 16.14 8.51
N LYS A 137 12.07 15.36 9.59
CA LYS A 137 11.41 15.79 10.84
C LYS A 137 12.05 17.08 11.42
N ASP A 138 13.37 17.18 11.38
CA ASP A 138 14.12 18.30 11.95
C ASP A 138 13.97 19.55 11.08
N ASP A 139 14.00 19.39 9.75
CA ASP A 139 13.74 20.46 8.78
C ASP A 139 12.30 20.98 8.89
N ILE A 140 11.33 20.08 9.05
CA ILE A 140 9.92 20.44 9.21
C ILE A 140 9.72 21.26 10.49
N VAL A 141 10.31 20.83 11.61
CA VAL A 141 10.23 21.57 12.88
C VAL A 141 10.83 22.97 12.72
N SER A 142 12.02 23.06 12.11
CA SER A 142 12.72 24.34 11.88
C SER A 142 11.90 25.29 11.00
N PHE A 143 11.33 24.78 9.90
CA PHE A 143 10.47 25.56 9.00
C PHE A 143 9.26 26.16 9.72
N PHE A 144 8.57 25.39 10.57
CA PHE A 144 7.41 25.88 11.31
C PHE A 144 7.79 26.87 12.42
N HIS A 145 8.97 26.73 13.01
CA HIS A 145 9.50 27.68 13.98
C HIS A 145 9.81 29.04 13.32
N GLU A 146 10.49 29.05 12.17
CA GLU A 146 10.77 30.28 11.40
C GLU A 146 9.48 30.97 10.94
N LYS A 147 8.48 30.19 10.55
CA LYS A 147 7.15 30.67 10.18
C LYS A 147 6.41 31.36 11.32
N GLN A 148 6.59 30.91 12.56
CA GLN A 148 5.99 31.53 13.75
C GLN A 148 6.71 32.83 14.11
N CYS A 149 8.04 32.85 14.10
CA CYS A 149 8.81 34.08 14.35
C CYS A 149 8.62 35.16 13.27
N SER A 150 8.29 34.78 12.03
CA SER A 150 8.03 35.73 10.93
C SER A 150 6.61 36.31 10.93
N ALA A 151 5.73 35.85 11.84
CA ALA A 151 4.34 36.29 11.95
C ALA A 151 4.09 37.22 13.15
N GLU A 152 5.13 37.45 13.97
CA GLU A 152 5.21 38.50 15.00
C GLU A 152 5.90 39.75 14.44
#